data_AF-A0A957XXA8-F1
#
_entry.id   AF-A0A957XXA8-F1
#
_cell.length_a   1.000
_cell.length_b   1.000
_cell.length_c   1.000
_cell.angle_alpha   90.00
_cell.angle_beta   90.00
_cell.angle_gamma   90.00
#
_symmetry.space_group_name_H-M   'P 1'
#
loop_
_entity.id
_entity.type
_entity.pdbx_description
1 polymer ?
#
loop_
_entity_poly.entity_id
_entity_poly.type
_entity_poly.pdbx_seq_one_letter_code
_entity_poly.pdbx_strand_id
1 'polypeptide(L)'
;MALVRNTRGYLERLVHQINGCYENGWYDACAVMIRRFIEVLIIEAFEQHGLDWKIKNSQGDFLYLSDLVHQTLAEPSWNLSRSTKSALPKLKDIGDKSAHSRRFNAVRSDIDKVIPDLRVTAQEMIYLANFK
;
A
#
# COMPACT_ATOMS: atom_id res chain seq x y z
N MET A 1 -14.03 2.07 -14.51
CA MET A 1 -14.48 1.47 -13.23
C MET A 1 -13.47 1.82 -12.15
N ALA A 2 -13.90 2.17 -10.94
CA ALA A 2 -13.00 2.43 -9.82
C ALA A 2 -12.42 1.10 -9.31
N LEU A 3 -11.10 1.06 -9.08
CA LEU A 3 -10.33 -0.15 -8.83
C LEU A 3 -10.84 -1.02 -7.66
N VAL A 4 -11.31 -0.37 -6.59
CA VAL A 4 -11.76 -1.05 -5.36
C VAL A 4 -13.28 -1.19 -5.27
N ARG A 5 -14.03 -0.82 -6.31
CA ARG A 5 -15.49 -0.83 -6.25
C ARG A 5 -16.01 -2.27 -6.17
N ASN A 6 -16.91 -2.54 -5.23
CA ASN A 6 -17.48 -3.85 -4.93
C ASN A 6 -16.46 -4.88 -4.40
N THR A 7 -15.32 -4.45 -3.85
CA THR A 7 -14.39 -5.33 -3.13
C THR A 7 -14.76 -5.41 -1.65
N ARG A 8 -14.07 -4.69 -0.77
CA ARG A 8 -14.28 -4.62 0.67
C ARG A 8 -14.58 -3.18 1.07
N GLY A 9 -15.58 -2.97 1.92
CA GLY A 9 -16.03 -1.62 2.29
C GLY A 9 -14.94 -0.75 2.94
N TYR A 10 -13.96 -1.33 3.64
CA TYR A 10 -12.84 -0.57 4.19
C TYR A 10 -11.83 -0.15 3.11
N LEU A 11 -11.64 -0.92 2.03
CA LEU A 11 -10.78 -0.53 0.90
C LEU A 11 -11.38 0.64 0.13
N GLU A 12 -12.70 0.61 -0.08
CA GLU A 12 -13.42 1.73 -0.70
C GLU A 12 -13.28 3.02 0.14
N ARG A 13 -13.43 2.90 1.47
CA ARG A 13 -13.22 4.03 2.39
C ARG A 13 -11.79 4.54 2.38
N LEU A 14 -10.79 3.66 2.33
CA LEU A 14 -9.38 4.02 2.22
C LEU A 14 -9.10 4.83 0.95
N VAL A 15 -9.57 4.36 -0.20
CA VAL A 15 -9.40 5.07 -1.47
C VAL A 15 -10.14 6.42 -1.46
N HIS A 16 -11.33 6.48 -0.87
CA HIS A 16 -12.03 7.75 -0.70
C HIS A 16 -11.23 8.74 0.17
N GLN A 17 -10.63 8.28 1.27
CA GLN A 17 -9.76 9.09 2.12
C GLN A 17 -8.50 9.56 1.38
N ILE A 18 -7.83 8.69 0.60
CA ILE A 18 -6.68 9.07 -0.24
C ILE A 18 -7.07 10.20 -1.18
N ASN A 19 -8.16 10.03 -1.92
CA ASN A 19 -8.63 11.03 -2.88
C ASN A 19 -9.01 12.35 -2.18
N GLY A 20 -9.70 12.28 -1.04
CA GLY A 20 -10.05 13.45 -0.24
C GLY A 20 -8.82 14.22 0.26
N CYS A 21 -7.79 13.53 0.76
CA CYS A 21 -6.54 14.16 1.16
C CYS A 21 -5.85 14.84 -0.03
N TYR A 22 -5.82 14.18 -1.19
CA TYR A 22 -5.22 14.74 -2.40
C TYR A 22 -5.96 16.00 -2.89
N GLU A 23 -7.29 15.93 -3.00
CA GLU A 23 -8.13 17.04 -3.49
C GLU A 23 -8.06 18.27 -2.58
N ASN A 24 -7.93 18.08 -1.26
CA ASN A 24 -7.81 19.16 -0.28
C ASN A 24 -6.38 19.65 -0.07
N GLY A 25 -5.39 19.08 -0.77
CA GLY A 25 -3.99 19.49 -0.66
C GLY A 25 -3.28 19.04 0.62
N TRP A 26 -3.83 18.06 1.34
CA TRP A 26 -3.22 17.47 2.55
C TRP A 26 -2.25 16.36 2.16
N TYR A 27 -1.14 16.72 1.53
CA TYR A 27 -0.27 15.74 0.87
C TYR A 27 0.45 14.79 1.83
N ASP A 28 0.84 15.23 3.03
CA ASP A 28 1.38 14.29 4.04
C ASP A 28 0.33 13.28 4.48
N ALA A 29 -0.90 13.75 4.73
CA ALA A 29 -2.00 12.86 5.04
C ALA A 29 -2.29 11.91 3.86
N CYS A 30 -2.21 12.40 2.62
CA CYS A 30 -2.35 11.58 1.42
C CYS A 30 -1.31 10.47 1.36
N ALA A 31 -0.02 10.78 1.59
CA ALA A 31 1.06 9.80 1.63
C ALA A 31 0.87 8.77 2.75
N VAL A 32 0.44 9.19 3.94
CA VAL A 32 0.12 8.28 5.05
C VAL A 32 -1.07 7.37 4.73
N MET A 33 -2.08 7.88 4.04
CA MET A 33 -3.22 7.07 3.60
C MET A 33 -2.82 6.06 2.50
N ILE A 34 -1.93 6.44 1.60
CA ILE A 34 -1.32 5.53 0.61
C ILE A 34 -0.54 4.42 1.32
N ARG A 35 0.29 4.78 2.31
CA ARG A 35 1.04 3.84 3.15
C ARG A 35 0.12 2.79 3.78
N ARG A 36 -0.96 3.25 4.44
CA ARG A 36 -1.96 2.37 5.05
C ARG A 36 -2.67 1.48 4.03
N PHE A 37 -3.00 2.01 2.86
CA PHE A 37 -3.67 1.25 1.81
C PHE A 37 -2.78 0.11 1.27
N ILE A 38 -1.48 0.37 1.04
CA ILE A 38 -0.53 -0.66 0.64
C ILE A 38 -0.34 -1.72 1.73
N GLU A 39 -0.25 -1.31 2.99
CA GLU A 39 -0.16 -2.22 4.15
C GLU A 39 -1.34 -3.19 4.18
N VAL A 40 -2.57 -2.69 4.06
CA VAL A 40 -3.78 -3.51 4.03
C VAL A 40 -3.77 -4.46 2.84
N LEU A 41 -3.45 -3.98 1.63
CA LEU A 41 -3.42 -4.84 0.44
C LEU A 41 -2.38 -5.97 0.55
N ILE A 42 -1.24 -5.72 1.17
CA ILE A 42 -0.25 -6.78 1.45
C ILE A 42 -0.84 -7.81 2.41
N ILE A 43 -1.41 -7.37 3.53
CA ILE A 43 -2.00 -8.28 4.53
C ILE A 43 -3.07 -9.16 3.88
N GLU A 44 -4.00 -8.57 3.12
CA GLU A 44 -5.07 -9.31 2.42
C GLU A 44 -4.49 -10.34 1.43
N ALA A 45 -3.43 -10.00 0.71
CA ALA A 45 -2.78 -10.95 -0.21
C ALA A 45 -2.17 -12.14 0.52
N PHE A 46 -1.51 -11.93 1.66
CA PHE A 46 -0.96 -13.01 2.49
C PHE A 46 -2.06 -13.87 3.13
N GLU A 47 -3.08 -13.24 3.70
CA GLU A 47 -4.22 -13.94 4.31
C GLU A 47 -4.97 -14.79 3.28
N GLN A 48 -5.21 -14.24 2.09
CA GLN A 48 -5.88 -14.95 0.99
C GLN A 48 -5.14 -16.23 0.56
N HIS A 49 -3.82 -16.27 0.72
CA HIS A 49 -2.98 -17.43 0.41
C HIS A 49 -2.69 -18.33 1.62
N GLY A 50 -3.22 -18.02 2.81
CA GLY A 50 -2.93 -18.77 4.04
C GLY A 50 -1.47 -18.64 4.51
N LEU A 51 -0.83 -17.50 4.22
CA LEU A 51 0.59 -17.22 4.48
C LEU A 51 0.79 -16.12 5.53
N ASP A 52 -0.26 -15.67 6.21
CA ASP A 52 -0.22 -14.59 7.18
C ASP A 52 0.78 -14.82 8.33
N TRP A 53 1.06 -16.09 8.67
CA TRP A 53 2.10 -16.46 9.64
C TRP A 53 3.50 -15.99 9.25
N LYS A 54 3.79 -15.77 7.95
CA LYS A 54 5.08 -15.23 7.47
C LYS A 54 5.25 -13.73 7.75
N ILE A 55 4.13 -13.04 8.00
CA ILE A 55 4.09 -11.59 8.19
C ILE A 55 3.59 -11.18 9.58
N LYS A 56 3.62 -12.12 10.53
CA LYS A 56 3.33 -11.88 11.95
C LYS A 56 4.59 -12.07 12.80
N ASN A 57 4.71 -11.29 13.86
CA ASN A 57 5.75 -11.44 14.86
C ASN A 57 5.41 -12.59 15.83
N SER A 58 6.29 -12.86 16.80
CA SER A 58 6.08 -13.91 17.81
C SER A 58 4.89 -13.68 18.75
N GLN A 59 4.36 -12.45 18.80
CA GLN A 59 3.18 -12.08 19.59
C GLN A 59 1.88 -12.22 18.80
N GLY A 60 1.96 -12.51 17.48
CA GLY A 60 0.81 -12.64 16.59
C GLY A 60 0.40 -11.34 15.89
N ASP A 61 1.09 -10.23 16.13
CA ASP A 61 0.83 -8.96 15.46
C ASP A 61 1.49 -8.92 14.08
N PHE A 62 0.84 -8.24 13.14
CA PHE A 62 1.43 -7.98 11.82
C PHE A 62 2.70 -7.13 11.93
N LEU A 63 3.68 -7.43 11.07
CA LEU A 63 4.92 -6.67 10.98
C LEU A 63 4.67 -5.25 10.47
N TYR A 64 5.62 -4.35 10.69
CA TYR A 64 5.58 -3.01 10.12
C TYR A 64 5.74 -3.05 8.59
N LEU A 65 5.23 -2.03 7.90
CA LEU A 65 5.25 -1.96 6.43
C LEU A 65 6.63 -2.24 5.80
N SER A 66 7.72 -1.86 6.44
CA SER A 66 9.07 -2.17 5.94
C SER A 66 9.29 -3.67 5.76
N ASP A 67 8.96 -4.45 6.78
CA ASP A 67 9.13 -5.90 6.76
C ASP A 67 8.05 -6.58 5.91
N LEU A 68 6.82 -6.03 5.91
CA LEU A 68 5.76 -6.49 5.00
C LEU A 68 6.19 -6.37 3.53
N VAL A 69 6.77 -5.23 3.12
CA VAL A 69 7.31 -5.06 1.77
C VAL A 69 8.43 -6.06 1.49
N HIS A 70 9.35 -6.26 2.44
CA HIS A 70 10.42 -7.24 2.28
C HIS A 70 9.88 -8.66 2.06
N GLN A 71 8.95 -9.12 2.91
CA GLN A 71 8.33 -10.44 2.77
C GLN A 71 7.56 -10.56 1.45
N THR A 72 6.82 -9.52 1.06
CA THR A 72 6.05 -9.49 -0.20
C THR A 72 6.95 -9.69 -1.42
N LEU A 73 8.11 -9.04 -1.44
CA LEU A 73 9.08 -9.12 -2.54
C LEU A 73 9.83 -10.47 -2.60
N ALA A 74 10.03 -11.11 -1.45
CA ALA A 74 10.74 -12.37 -1.30
C ALA A 74 9.84 -13.61 -1.46
N GLU A 75 8.51 -13.44 -1.40
CA GLU A 75 7.56 -14.55 -1.39
C GLU A 75 7.49 -15.28 -2.75
N PRO A 76 7.79 -16.59 -2.81
CA PRO A 76 7.76 -17.36 -4.06
C PRO A 76 6.35 -17.75 -4.53
N SER A 77 5.32 -17.62 -3.68
CA SER A 77 3.94 -18.02 -4.02
C SER A 77 3.28 -17.14 -5.10
N TRP A 78 3.86 -15.99 -5.41
CA TRP A 78 3.43 -15.12 -6.50
C TRP A 78 4.62 -14.58 -7.29
N ASN A 79 4.35 -14.10 -8.50
CA ASN A 79 5.35 -13.45 -9.32
C ASN A 79 4.95 -12.00 -9.60
N LEU A 80 5.43 -11.09 -8.75
CA LEU A 80 5.18 -9.66 -8.92
C LEU A 80 5.85 -9.12 -10.19
N SER A 81 5.15 -8.25 -10.89
CA SER A 81 5.68 -7.48 -12.01
C SER A 81 6.90 -6.66 -11.59
N ARG A 82 7.82 -6.40 -12.54
CA ARG A 82 8.99 -5.54 -12.29
C ARG A 82 8.58 -4.15 -11.78
N SER A 83 7.48 -3.62 -12.31
CA SER A 83 6.91 -2.34 -11.90
C SER A 83 6.54 -2.36 -10.42
N THR A 84 5.74 -3.33 -9.98
CA THR A 84 5.35 -3.45 -8.56
C THR A 84 6.54 -3.70 -7.65
N LYS A 85 7.49 -4.55 -8.07
CA LYS A 85 8.73 -4.77 -7.31
C LYS A 85 9.50 -3.47 -7.06
N SER A 86 9.55 -2.58 -8.06
CA SER A 86 10.21 -1.27 -7.92
C SER A 86 9.36 -0.20 -7.23
N ALA A 87 8.03 -0.32 -7.28
CA ALA A 87 7.08 0.66 -6.75
C ALA A 87 6.89 0.52 -5.23
N LEU A 88 6.79 -0.71 -4.71
CA LEU A 88 6.57 -0.96 -3.28
C LEU A 88 7.55 -0.20 -2.35
N PRO A 89 8.88 -0.23 -2.59
CA PRO A 89 9.82 0.56 -1.78
C PRO A 89 9.59 2.08 -1.85
N LYS A 90 9.19 2.61 -3.01
CA LYS A 90 8.94 4.06 -3.19
C LYS A 90 7.67 4.51 -2.47
N LEU A 91 6.60 3.71 -2.56
CA LEU A 91 5.33 3.98 -1.90
C LEU A 91 5.49 3.94 -0.38
N LYS A 92 6.30 3.00 0.14
CA LYS A 92 6.74 2.99 1.53
C LYS A 92 7.52 4.26 1.88
N ASP A 93 8.55 4.60 1.10
CA ASP A 93 9.46 5.72 1.40
C ASP A 93 8.73 7.06 1.55
N ILE A 94 7.83 7.42 0.62
CA ILE A 94 7.06 8.66 0.72
C ILE A 94 6.14 8.64 1.95
N GLY A 95 5.50 7.51 2.23
CA GLY A 95 4.65 7.34 3.41
C GLY A 95 5.40 7.50 4.72
N ASP A 96 6.57 6.87 4.85
CA ASP A 96 7.40 6.95 6.05
C ASP A 96 7.98 8.36 6.26
N LYS A 97 8.38 9.03 5.17
CA LYS A 97 8.82 10.43 5.24
C LYS A 97 7.71 11.33 5.75
N SER A 98 6.49 11.24 5.21
CA SER A 98 5.35 12.02 5.67
C SER A 98 4.89 11.66 7.09
N ALA A 99 5.06 10.41 7.53
CA ALA A 99 4.65 9.98 8.86
C ALA A 99 5.65 10.37 9.97
N HIS A 100 6.96 10.37 9.67
CA HIS A 100 8.00 10.35 10.70
C HIS A 100 9.07 11.43 10.55
N SER A 101 9.25 12.02 9.37
CA SER A 101 10.29 13.03 9.17
C SER A 101 9.80 14.42 9.54
N ARG A 102 10.34 14.99 10.63
CA ARG A 102 10.08 16.38 11.03
C ARG A 102 10.52 17.45 10.01
N ARG A 103 11.30 17.07 8.99
CA ARG A 103 11.89 17.98 7.99
C ARG A 103 11.32 17.76 6.59
N PHE A 104 10.37 16.84 6.44
CA PHE A 104 9.70 16.57 5.18
C PHE A 104 8.24 16.95 5.32
N ASN A 105 7.76 17.77 4.39
CA ASN A 105 6.34 17.99 4.19
C ASN A 105 6.08 17.71 2.71
N ALA A 106 5.26 16.72 2.42
CA ALA A 106 4.94 16.36 1.04
C ALA A 106 4.27 17.54 0.34
N VAL A 107 4.62 17.73 -0.93
CA VAL A 107 3.90 18.64 -1.83
C VAL A 107 3.20 17.86 -2.92
N ARG A 108 2.34 18.52 -3.69
CA ARG A 108 1.56 17.89 -4.76
C ARG A 108 2.39 17.03 -5.69
N SER A 109 3.53 17.57 -6.13
CA SER A 109 4.42 16.92 -7.09
C SER A 109 5.08 15.66 -6.53
N ASP A 110 5.18 15.50 -5.21
CA ASP A 110 5.66 14.26 -4.61
C ASP A 110 4.59 13.16 -4.71
N ILE A 111 3.32 13.51 -4.48
CA ILE A 111 2.21 12.57 -4.66
C ILE A 111 2.00 12.24 -6.14
N ASP A 112 2.00 13.24 -7.02
CA ASP A 112 1.80 13.04 -8.46
C ASP A 112 2.82 12.05 -9.06
N LYS A 113 4.07 12.08 -8.59
CA LYS A 113 5.13 11.15 -9.02
C LYS A 113 4.85 9.70 -8.67
N VAL A 114 4.09 9.42 -7.61
CA VAL A 114 3.82 8.06 -7.14
C VAL A 114 2.45 7.53 -7.57
N ILE A 115 1.56 8.35 -8.14
CA ILE A 115 0.23 7.91 -8.63
C ILE A 115 0.34 6.73 -9.63
N PRO A 116 1.23 6.74 -10.64
CA PRO A 116 1.34 5.62 -11.58
C PRO A 116 1.80 4.33 -10.88
N ASP A 117 2.78 4.45 -9.99
CA ASP A 117 3.32 3.34 -9.19
C ASP A 117 2.21 2.75 -8.29
N LEU A 118 1.44 3.62 -7.61
CA LEU A 118 0.30 3.23 -6.78
C LEU A 118 -0.77 2.50 -7.58
N ARG A 119 -1.13 2.98 -8.77
CA ARG A 119 -2.18 2.38 -9.61
C ARG A 119 -1.83 0.95 -10.00
N VAL A 120 -0.57 0.71 -10.41
CA VAL A 120 -0.09 -0.60 -10.85
C VAL A 120 0.02 -1.55 -9.67
N THR A 121 0.66 -1.12 -8.57
CA THR A 121 0.78 -1.93 -7.36
C THR A 121 -0.57 -2.29 -6.78
N ALA A 122 -1.50 -1.34 -6.66
CA ALA A 122 -2.82 -1.61 -6.13
C ALA A 122 -3.59 -2.64 -7.00
N GLN A 123 -3.49 -2.55 -8.33
CA GLN A 123 -4.15 -3.50 -9.23
C GLN A 123 -3.64 -4.93 -9.03
N GLU A 124 -2.32 -5.08 -8.97
CA GLU A 124 -1.69 -6.40 -8.84
C GLU A 124 -1.95 -7.00 -7.45
N MET A 125 -1.88 -6.19 -6.39
CA MET A 125 -2.16 -6.67 -5.04
C MET A 125 -3.64 -7.03 -4.83
N ILE A 126 -4.58 -6.29 -5.43
CA ILE A 126 -6.02 -6.63 -5.40
C ILE A 126 -6.28 -7.96 -6.12
N TYR A 127 -5.58 -8.20 -7.24
CA TYR A 127 -5.64 -9.48 -7.93
C TYR A 127 -5.10 -10.62 -7.07
N LEU A 128 -3.97 -10.43 -6.39
CA LEU A 128 -3.42 -11.43 -5.45
C LEU A 128 -4.34 -11.68 -4.24
N ALA A 129 -4.99 -10.64 -3.74
CA ALA A 129 -5.98 -10.77 -2.67
C ALA A 129 -7.31 -11.41 -3.13
N ASN A 130 -7.40 -11.83 -4.40
CA ASN A 130 -8.60 -12.44 -4.99
C ASN A 130 -9.87 -11.62 -4.78
N PHE A 131 -9.71 -10.30 -4.85
CA PHE A 131 -10.83 -9.37 -4.90
C PHE A 131 -11.29 -9.21 -6.35
N LYS A 132 -12.60 -8.99 -6.53
CA LYS A 132 -13.29 -8.96 -7.83
C LYS A 132 -12.64 -8.07 -8.87
#